data_AF-A0A191T8Y0-F1
#
_entry.id   AF-A0A191T8Y0-F1
#
_cell.length_a   1.000
_cell.length_b   1.000
_cell.length_c   1.000
_cell.angle_alpha   90.00
_cell.angle_beta   90.00
_cell.angle_gamma   90.00
#
_symmetry.space_group_name_H-M   'P 1'
#
loop_
_entity.id
_entity.type
_entity.pdbx_description
1 polymer ?
#
loop_
_entity_poly.entity_id
_entity_poly.type
_entity_poly.pdbx_seq_one_letter_code
_entity_poly.pdbx_strand_id
1 'polypeptide(L)'
;MMTESDKERFNKRICVGHVLVSADIYVTPVMTESAAEVELTVPNDDYQKAMDLYDRICQFALFHGEDLQGLFQTSRYYYMSCFVRDIEAFKKEFEKEEELKPLFNHDKGDTAEFLISFPEKANYDDKEPVKESFLEITQKHVDSLDELTWSDFEHRAFTGGTVGFGINPHTMKRINFDDERDKITKLSRKDFVASNLTDSFEDDFYVNPLFNKAEEIGEIDGYPVCFNPRGFYFYWNKETEYLLESWLTFPAYPYGW
;
A
#
# COMPACT_ATOMS: atom_id res chain seq x y z
N MET A 1 -12.15 1.94 -22.35
CA MET A 1 -10.70 2.03 -22.13
C MET A 1 -10.45 2.99 -20.99
N MET A 2 -9.62 2.59 -20.02
CA MET A 2 -9.33 3.34 -18.81
C MET A 2 -8.77 4.75 -19.08
N THR A 3 -9.19 5.71 -18.24
CA THR A 3 -8.68 7.09 -18.26
C THR A 3 -7.31 7.18 -17.57
N GLU A 4 -6.58 8.30 -17.74
CA GLU A 4 -5.32 8.52 -17.00
C GLU A 4 -5.52 8.53 -15.48
N SER A 5 -6.67 9.05 -15.01
CA SER A 5 -7.04 8.98 -13.59
C SER A 5 -7.23 7.53 -13.13
N ASP A 6 -7.79 6.65 -13.97
CA ASP A 6 -7.96 5.24 -13.63
C ASP A 6 -6.63 4.52 -13.54
N LYS A 7 -5.70 4.80 -14.47
CA LYS A 7 -4.34 4.25 -14.44
C LYS A 7 -3.58 4.70 -13.19
N GLU A 8 -3.71 5.97 -12.80
CA GLU A 8 -3.09 6.47 -11.57
C GLU A 8 -3.67 5.79 -10.33
N ARG A 9 -5.00 5.63 -10.26
CA ARG A 9 -5.65 4.88 -9.18
C ARG A 9 -5.18 3.43 -9.14
N PHE A 10 -5.17 2.75 -10.28
CA PHE A 10 -4.69 1.38 -10.40
C PHE A 10 -3.27 1.23 -9.84
N ASN A 11 -2.32 2.04 -10.32
CA ASN A 11 -0.91 1.91 -9.93
C ASN A 11 -0.63 2.29 -8.47
N LYS A 12 -1.44 3.16 -7.87
CA LYS A 12 -1.20 3.67 -6.51
C LYS A 12 -2.01 2.98 -5.44
N ARG A 13 -3.15 2.37 -5.80
CA ARG A 13 -4.16 1.95 -4.83
C ARG A 13 -4.46 0.46 -4.85
N ILE A 14 -3.97 -0.36 -5.78
CA ILE A 14 -4.22 -1.81 -5.71
C ILE A 14 -3.20 -2.53 -4.83
N CYS A 15 -3.63 -3.58 -4.13
CA CYS A 15 -2.71 -4.50 -3.47
C CYS A 15 -1.98 -5.31 -4.54
N VAL A 16 -0.65 -5.34 -4.45
CA VAL A 16 0.18 -6.05 -5.41
C VAL A 16 0.06 -7.55 -5.16
N GLY A 17 0.04 -8.35 -6.23
CA GLY A 17 0.01 -9.81 -6.13
C GLY A 17 -1.34 -10.41 -5.77
N HIS A 18 -2.42 -9.63 -5.71
CA HIS A 18 -3.77 -10.14 -5.51
C HIS A 18 -4.73 -9.66 -6.60
N VAL A 19 -5.46 -10.58 -7.22
CA VAL A 19 -6.51 -10.27 -8.19
C VAL A 19 -7.59 -11.34 -8.19
N LEU A 20 -8.85 -10.92 -8.30
CA LEU A 20 -9.99 -11.80 -8.53
C LEU A 20 -10.47 -11.61 -9.96
N VAL A 21 -10.63 -12.70 -10.70
CA VAL A 21 -11.19 -12.68 -12.05
C VAL A 21 -12.47 -13.51 -12.05
N SER A 22 -13.55 -12.94 -12.55
CA SER A 22 -14.83 -13.62 -12.74
C SER A 22 -15.14 -13.76 -14.23
N ALA A 23 -15.68 -14.91 -14.62
CA ALA A 23 -16.30 -15.13 -15.91
C ALA A 23 -17.82 -15.00 -15.73
N ASP A 24 -18.40 -13.94 -16.25
CA ASP A 24 -19.81 -13.62 -16.06
C ASP A 24 -20.64 -14.06 -17.26
N ILE A 25 -21.88 -14.50 -17.02
CA ILE A 25 -22.84 -14.92 -18.05
C ILE A 25 -24.12 -14.08 -17.98
N TYR A 26 -24.80 -13.90 -19.11
CA TYR A 26 -26.12 -13.26 -19.11
C TYR A 26 -27.18 -14.18 -18.50
N VAL A 27 -27.78 -13.76 -17.39
CA VAL A 27 -29.00 -14.36 -16.84
C VAL A 27 -30.25 -13.69 -17.39
N THR A 28 -30.14 -12.43 -17.77
CA THR A 28 -31.15 -11.69 -18.54
C THR A 28 -30.45 -10.80 -19.57
N PRO A 29 -31.15 -10.20 -20.54
CA PRO A 29 -30.53 -9.31 -21.53
C PRO A 29 -29.80 -8.08 -20.97
N VAL A 30 -30.00 -7.77 -19.68
CA VAL A 30 -29.42 -6.58 -19.01
C VAL A 30 -28.70 -6.92 -17.70
N MET A 31 -28.57 -8.21 -17.36
CA MET A 31 -28.00 -8.63 -16.08
C MET A 31 -27.09 -9.83 -16.29
N THR A 32 -25.88 -9.71 -15.77
CA THR A 32 -24.87 -10.76 -15.73
C THR A 32 -24.72 -11.30 -14.31
N GLU A 33 -24.29 -12.56 -14.19
CA GLU A 33 -23.88 -13.16 -12.92
C GLU A 33 -22.60 -13.97 -13.11
N SER A 34 -21.81 -14.10 -12.04
CA SER A 34 -20.59 -14.91 -12.08
C SER A 34 -20.91 -16.40 -12.30
N ALA A 35 -20.38 -16.95 -13.39
CA ALA A 35 -20.40 -18.37 -13.66
C ALA A 35 -19.25 -19.11 -12.97
N ALA A 36 -18.08 -18.48 -12.92
CA ALA A 36 -16.88 -18.98 -12.24
C ALA A 36 -16.00 -17.82 -11.79
N GLU A 37 -15.30 -18.02 -10.68
CA GLU A 37 -14.35 -17.05 -10.12
C GLU A 37 -13.02 -17.74 -9.87
N VAL A 38 -11.93 -17.03 -10.15
CA VAL A 38 -10.57 -17.44 -9.83
C VAL A 38 -9.91 -16.32 -9.03
N GLU A 39 -9.46 -16.65 -7.83
CA GLU A 39 -8.62 -15.78 -7.02
C GLU A 39 -7.16 -16.16 -7.25
N LEU A 40 -6.36 -15.19 -7.70
CA LEU A 40 -4.92 -15.30 -7.80
C LEU A 40 -4.28 -14.49 -6.69
N THR A 41 -3.58 -15.20 -5.81
CA THR A 41 -2.71 -14.64 -4.77
C THR A 41 -1.31 -15.13 -5.07
N VAL A 42 -0.36 -14.22 -5.29
CA VAL A 42 1.06 -14.55 -5.53
C VAL A 42 1.63 -15.19 -4.26
N PRO A 43 1.92 -16.51 -4.26
CA PRO A 43 2.39 -17.20 -3.06
C PRO A 43 3.92 -17.14 -2.97
N ASN A 44 4.46 -17.46 -1.79
CA ASN A 44 5.91 -17.45 -1.55
C ASN A 44 6.68 -18.57 -2.30
N ASP A 45 6.03 -19.67 -2.70
CA ASP A 45 6.72 -20.89 -3.16
C ASP A 45 6.93 -20.97 -4.68
N ASP A 46 6.10 -20.29 -5.50
CA ASP A 46 6.29 -20.12 -6.96
C ASP A 46 6.06 -18.65 -7.35
N TYR A 47 6.79 -17.77 -6.64
CA TYR A 47 6.65 -16.33 -6.72
C TYR A 47 6.75 -15.81 -8.15
N GLN A 48 7.76 -16.24 -8.92
CA GLN A 48 8.03 -15.67 -10.24
C GLN A 48 6.91 -15.99 -11.24
N LYS A 49 6.44 -17.24 -11.30
CA LYS A 49 5.39 -17.61 -12.25
C LYS A 49 4.06 -16.91 -11.91
N ALA A 50 3.70 -16.88 -10.63
CA ALA A 50 2.48 -16.23 -10.19
C ALA A 50 2.53 -14.70 -10.38
N MET A 51 3.70 -14.08 -10.15
CA MET A 51 3.90 -12.65 -10.38
C MET A 51 3.86 -12.30 -11.87
N ASP A 52 4.48 -13.12 -12.74
CA ASP A 52 4.43 -12.92 -14.19
C ASP A 52 2.99 -12.99 -14.73
N LEU A 53 2.18 -13.91 -14.19
CA LEU A 53 0.76 -14.01 -14.53
C LEU A 53 -0.03 -12.80 -13.99
N TYR A 54 0.21 -12.41 -12.74
CA TYR A 54 -0.39 -11.21 -12.14
C TYR A 54 -0.10 -9.96 -12.98
N ASP A 55 1.17 -9.71 -13.32
CA ASP A 55 1.59 -8.55 -14.10
C ASP A 55 0.93 -8.52 -15.49
N ARG A 56 0.78 -9.68 -16.14
CA ARG A 56 0.07 -9.80 -17.41
C ARG A 56 -1.41 -9.48 -17.27
N ILE A 57 -2.07 -9.95 -16.20
CA ILE A 57 -3.48 -9.60 -15.91
C ILE A 57 -3.62 -8.10 -15.68
N CYS A 58 -2.71 -7.49 -14.92
CA CYS A 58 -2.69 -6.04 -14.67
C CYS A 58 -2.52 -5.23 -15.96
N GLN A 59 -1.55 -5.59 -16.80
CA GLN A 59 -1.33 -4.94 -18.09
C GLN A 59 -2.55 -5.10 -18.99
N PHE A 60 -3.13 -6.30 -19.05
CA PHE A 60 -4.33 -6.55 -19.84
C PHE A 60 -5.50 -5.69 -19.37
N ALA A 61 -5.74 -5.60 -18.06
CA ALA A 61 -6.77 -4.73 -17.49
C ALA A 61 -6.56 -3.27 -17.89
N LEU A 62 -5.33 -2.75 -17.83
CA LEU A 62 -5.03 -1.36 -18.22
C LEU A 62 -5.29 -1.08 -19.71
N PHE A 63 -5.06 -2.05 -20.60
CA PHE A 63 -5.24 -1.89 -22.04
C PHE A 63 -6.68 -2.16 -22.53
N HIS A 64 -7.32 -3.18 -21.97
CA HIS A 64 -8.58 -3.73 -22.46
C HIS A 64 -9.76 -3.50 -21.52
N GLY A 65 -9.50 -3.10 -20.27
CA GLY A 65 -10.54 -2.84 -19.27
C GLY A 65 -11.37 -1.60 -19.58
N GLU A 66 -12.65 -1.72 -19.25
CA GLU A 66 -13.64 -0.65 -19.27
C GLU A 66 -13.99 -0.25 -17.83
N ASP A 67 -14.04 1.07 -17.60
CA ASP A 67 -14.59 1.71 -16.41
C ASP A 67 -14.15 1.09 -15.07
N LEU A 68 -12.93 1.45 -14.64
CA LEU A 68 -12.37 1.00 -13.37
C LEU A 68 -13.12 1.68 -12.21
N GLN A 69 -13.95 0.92 -11.50
CA GLN A 69 -14.85 1.44 -10.47
C GLN A 69 -14.93 0.53 -9.25
N GLY A 70 -15.22 1.12 -8.10
CA GLY A 70 -15.53 0.35 -6.90
C GLY A 70 -16.88 -0.34 -7.06
N LEU A 71 -16.91 -1.67 -7.11
CA LEU A 71 -18.16 -2.43 -7.31
C LEU A 71 -18.64 -3.13 -6.03
N PHE A 72 -17.73 -3.68 -5.25
CA PHE A 72 -18.07 -4.43 -4.05
C PHE A 72 -16.96 -4.35 -3.01
N GLN A 73 -17.30 -4.77 -1.79
CA GLN A 73 -16.37 -4.88 -0.68
C GLN A 73 -16.57 -6.20 0.04
N THR A 74 -15.48 -6.74 0.58
CA THR A 74 -15.51 -7.83 1.56
C THR A 74 -15.22 -7.26 2.95
N SER A 75 -15.13 -8.13 3.96
CA SER A 75 -14.62 -7.69 5.28
C SER A 75 -13.14 -7.27 5.25
N ARG A 76 -12.42 -7.54 4.15
CA ARG A 76 -10.98 -7.28 4.02
C ARG A 76 -10.65 -6.17 3.03
N TYR A 77 -11.35 -6.08 1.90
CA TYR A 77 -10.98 -5.18 0.81
C TYR A 77 -12.18 -4.49 0.18
N TYR A 78 -11.98 -3.25 -0.26
CA TYR A 78 -12.77 -2.65 -1.34
C TYR A 78 -12.19 -3.11 -2.66
N TYR A 79 -13.01 -3.58 -3.60
CA TYR A 79 -12.52 -4.03 -4.90
C TYR A 79 -12.78 -2.97 -5.97
N MET A 80 -11.69 -2.56 -6.62
CA MET A 80 -11.74 -1.82 -7.86
C MET A 80 -11.80 -2.81 -9.02
N SER A 81 -12.88 -2.75 -9.77
CA SER A 81 -13.16 -3.70 -10.83
C SER A 81 -13.27 -3.01 -12.17
N CYS A 82 -12.87 -3.71 -13.22
CA CYS A 82 -13.09 -3.29 -14.60
C CYS A 82 -13.68 -4.45 -15.41
N PHE A 83 -14.50 -4.09 -16.39
CA PHE A 83 -15.11 -5.05 -17.29
C PHE A 83 -14.21 -5.28 -18.51
N VAL A 84 -14.09 -6.53 -18.93
CA VAL A 84 -13.46 -6.93 -20.18
C VAL A 84 -14.54 -7.58 -21.04
N ARG A 85 -15.01 -6.84 -22.05
CA ARG A 85 -16.02 -7.31 -23.01
C ARG A 85 -15.41 -7.96 -24.26
N ASP A 86 -14.11 -7.80 -24.48
CA ASP A 86 -13.39 -8.48 -25.56
C ASP A 86 -12.99 -9.90 -25.14
N ILE A 87 -13.95 -10.82 -25.23
CA ILE A 87 -13.82 -12.22 -24.80
C ILE A 87 -12.70 -12.94 -25.57
N GLU A 88 -12.60 -12.69 -26.88
CA GLU A 88 -11.63 -13.36 -27.74
C GLU A 88 -10.20 -12.91 -27.44
N ALA A 89 -9.99 -11.61 -27.15
CA ALA A 89 -8.69 -11.13 -26.72
C ALA A 89 -8.27 -11.75 -25.38
N PHE A 90 -9.19 -11.82 -24.41
CA PHE A 90 -8.89 -12.40 -23.10
C PHE A 90 -8.56 -13.89 -23.20
N LYS A 91 -9.37 -14.67 -23.93
CA LYS A 91 -9.11 -16.10 -24.20
C LYS A 91 -7.75 -16.30 -24.87
N LYS A 92 -7.46 -15.54 -25.92
CA LYS A 92 -6.19 -15.65 -26.64
C LYS A 92 -4.97 -15.45 -25.73
N GLU A 93 -5.05 -14.53 -24.78
CA GLU A 93 -3.97 -14.22 -23.85
C GLU A 93 -3.86 -15.27 -22.72
N PHE A 94 -4.98 -15.75 -22.19
CA PHE A 94 -5.00 -16.44 -20.89
C PHE A 94 -5.55 -17.88 -20.90
N GLU A 95 -6.12 -18.39 -21.99
CA GLU A 95 -6.74 -19.73 -22.03
C GLU A 95 -5.77 -20.88 -21.72
N LYS A 96 -4.46 -20.65 -21.92
CA LYS A 96 -3.41 -21.64 -21.64
C LYS A 96 -2.88 -21.59 -20.21
N GLU A 97 -3.29 -20.61 -19.42
CA GLU A 97 -2.91 -20.51 -18.01
C GLU A 97 -3.77 -21.48 -17.21
N GLU A 98 -3.15 -22.51 -16.63
CA GLU A 98 -3.88 -23.56 -15.90
C GLU A 98 -4.65 -22.99 -14.71
N GLU A 99 -4.12 -21.95 -14.07
CA GLU A 99 -4.74 -21.21 -12.98
C GLU A 99 -6.08 -20.59 -13.38
N LEU A 100 -6.21 -20.12 -14.63
CA LEU A 100 -7.40 -19.42 -15.14
C LEU A 100 -8.38 -20.34 -15.87
N LYS A 101 -8.02 -21.61 -16.06
CA LYS A 101 -8.83 -22.62 -16.76
C LYS A 101 -10.30 -22.72 -16.31
N PRO A 102 -10.64 -22.57 -15.01
CA PRO A 102 -12.05 -22.59 -14.57
C PRO A 102 -12.91 -21.50 -15.24
N LEU A 103 -12.31 -20.36 -15.60
CA LEU A 103 -13.00 -19.24 -16.25
C LEU A 103 -13.44 -19.56 -17.69
N PHE A 104 -12.81 -20.54 -18.33
CA PHE A 104 -13.09 -20.90 -19.73
C PHE A 104 -13.95 -22.16 -19.85
N ASN A 105 -14.05 -22.96 -18.78
CA ASN A 105 -14.71 -24.27 -18.77
C ASN A 105 -15.68 -24.39 -17.59
N HIS A 106 -16.62 -23.45 -17.48
CA HIS A 106 -17.55 -23.38 -16.33
C HIS A 106 -18.90 -24.07 -16.56
N ASP A 107 -19.13 -24.72 -17.71
CA ASP A 107 -20.36 -25.49 -18.05
C ASP A 107 -21.70 -24.73 -17.91
N LYS A 108 -21.67 -23.40 -17.88
CA LYS A 108 -22.86 -22.54 -17.69
C LYS A 108 -23.23 -21.69 -18.93
N GLY A 109 -22.69 -22.02 -20.09
CA GLY A 109 -22.91 -21.28 -21.35
C GLY A 109 -21.73 -20.39 -21.74
N ASP A 110 -21.98 -19.48 -22.68
CA ASP A 110 -20.95 -18.57 -23.19
C ASP A 110 -20.69 -17.41 -22.21
N THR A 111 -19.43 -17.15 -21.92
CA THR A 111 -19.00 -15.98 -21.15
C THR A 111 -19.41 -14.69 -21.87
N ALA A 112 -20.12 -13.83 -21.16
CA ALA A 112 -20.61 -12.54 -21.62
C ALA A 112 -19.56 -11.43 -21.45
N GLU A 113 -18.86 -11.44 -20.31
CA GLU A 113 -17.82 -10.50 -19.94
C GLU A 113 -16.92 -11.14 -18.87
N PHE A 114 -15.67 -10.69 -18.77
CA PHE A 114 -14.83 -10.96 -17.62
C PHE A 114 -14.81 -9.75 -16.70
N LEU A 115 -14.95 -9.97 -15.40
CA LEU A 115 -14.78 -8.94 -14.38
C LEU A 115 -13.43 -9.14 -13.70
N ILE A 116 -12.51 -8.21 -13.89
CA ILE A 116 -11.20 -8.23 -13.21
C ILE A 116 -11.27 -7.26 -12.04
N SER A 117 -11.10 -7.78 -10.83
CA SER A 117 -11.28 -7.07 -9.57
C SER A 117 -10.01 -7.08 -8.76
N PHE A 118 -9.47 -5.90 -8.51
CA PHE A 118 -8.26 -5.70 -7.74
C PHE A 118 -8.65 -5.25 -6.34
N PRO A 119 -8.19 -5.95 -5.28
CA PRO A 119 -8.32 -5.42 -3.94
C PRO A 119 -7.57 -4.09 -3.89
N GLU A 120 -8.27 -3.08 -3.46
CA GLU A 120 -7.71 -1.78 -3.22
C GLU A 120 -7.00 -1.82 -1.86
N LYS A 121 -5.72 -1.43 -1.82
CA LYS A 121 -5.04 -0.88 -0.64
C LYS A 121 -5.99 0.14 -0.10
N ALA A 122 -6.70 -0.22 0.97
CA ALA A 122 -7.98 0.34 1.31
C ALA A 122 -8.04 1.84 1.02
N ASN A 123 -9.16 2.30 0.45
CA ASN A 123 -9.57 3.67 0.67
C ASN A 123 -9.77 3.82 2.18
N TYR A 124 -8.69 4.03 2.91
CA TYR A 124 -8.70 4.18 4.35
C TYR A 124 -9.21 5.60 4.54
N ASP A 125 -10.52 5.79 4.35
CA ASP A 125 -11.18 7.09 4.47
C ASP A 125 -10.97 7.67 5.89
N ASP A 126 -10.53 6.81 6.83
CA ASP A 126 -10.12 7.13 8.20
C ASP A 126 -8.61 7.37 8.37
N LYS A 127 -7.83 7.66 7.31
CA LYS A 127 -6.38 7.91 7.43
C LYS A 127 -6.08 9.06 8.36
N GLU A 128 -6.87 10.12 8.25
CA GLU A 128 -6.69 11.33 9.05
C GLU A 128 -6.91 11.04 10.54
N PRO A 129 -8.01 10.38 10.98
CA PRO A 129 -8.15 9.90 12.35
C PRO A 129 -6.98 9.06 12.87
N VAL A 130 -6.43 8.15 12.06
CA VAL A 130 -5.26 7.34 12.45
C VAL A 130 -4.00 8.18 12.54
N LYS A 131 -3.77 9.10 11.59
CA LYS A 131 -2.65 10.05 11.63
C LYS A 131 -2.72 10.95 12.85
N GLU A 132 -3.90 11.49 13.18
CA GLU A 132 -4.13 12.31 14.37
C GLU A 132 -3.83 11.53 15.66
N SER A 133 -4.34 10.31 15.77
CA SER A 133 -4.09 9.43 16.93
C SER A 133 -2.61 9.06 17.06
N PHE A 134 -1.95 8.75 15.93
CA PHE A 134 -0.52 8.46 15.89
C PHE A 134 0.30 9.67 16.34
N LEU A 135 -0.05 10.88 15.88
CA LEU A 135 0.60 12.11 16.30
C LEU A 135 0.38 12.38 17.79
N GLU A 136 -0.82 12.19 18.32
CA GLU A 136 -1.09 12.37 19.75
C GLU A 136 -0.19 11.47 20.62
N ILE A 137 -0.10 10.18 20.27
CA ILE A 137 0.72 9.20 20.99
C ILE A 137 2.21 9.55 20.88
N THR A 138 2.70 9.79 19.67
CA THR A 138 4.13 10.05 19.42
C THR A 138 4.59 11.40 19.98
N GLN A 139 3.78 12.44 19.89
CA GLN A 139 4.05 13.75 20.47
C GLN A 139 4.06 13.72 22.00
N LYS A 140 3.22 12.88 22.62
CA LYS A 140 3.27 12.66 24.07
C LYS A 140 4.55 11.92 24.48
N HIS A 141 4.95 10.91 23.71
CA HIS A 141 6.14 10.14 24.01
C HIS A 141 7.43 10.94 23.80
N VAL A 142 7.57 11.70 22.72
CA VAL A 142 8.78 12.49 22.42
C VAL A 142 9.07 13.56 23.47
N ASP A 143 8.02 14.13 24.09
CA ASP A 143 8.14 15.06 25.22
C ASP A 143 8.65 14.40 26.50
N SER A 144 8.50 13.08 26.62
CA SER A 144 8.97 12.32 27.79
C SER A 144 10.41 11.82 27.66
N LEU A 145 11.01 11.93 26.47
CA LEU A 145 12.40 11.54 26.24
C LEU A 145 13.37 12.42 27.03
N ASP A 146 14.38 11.80 27.62
CA ASP A 146 15.44 12.53 28.30
C ASP A 146 16.36 13.27 27.31
N GLU A 147 17.06 14.29 27.82
CA GLU A 147 17.95 15.13 27.00
C GLU A 147 19.11 14.36 26.38
N LEU A 148 19.60 13.27 27.01
CA LEU A 148 20.72 12.49 26.43
C LEU A 148 20.23 11.73 25.20
N THR A 149 19.06 11.10 25.30
CA THR A 149 18.41 10.43 24.16
C THR A 149 18.12 11.42 23.03
N TRP A 150 17.57 12.59 23.34
CA TRP A 150 17.31 13.61 22.32
C TRP A 150 18.59 14.14 21.66
N SER A 151 19.63 14.42 22.46
CA SER A 151 20.92 14.89 21.95
C SER A 151 21.59 13.88 21.01
N ASP A 152 21.40 12.57 21.23
CA ASP A 152 21.87 11.54 20.30
C ASP A 152 21.14 11.63 18.94
N PHE A 153 19.83 11.89 18.95
CA PHE A 153 19.07 12.08 17.71
C PHE A 153 19.50 13.33 16.96
N GLU A 154 19.75 14.44 17.66
CA GLU A 154 20.34 15.65 17.06
C GLU A 154 21.70 15.35 16.43
N HIS A 155 22.58 14.68 17.16
CA HIS A 155 23.90 14.32 16.64
C HIS A 155 23.79 13.48 15.36
N ARG A 156 22.92 12.47 15.34
CA ARG A 156 22.69 11.62 14.15
C ARG A 156 22.01 12.37 13.02
N ALA A 157 21.06 13.25 13.33
CA ALA A 157 20.43 14.13 12.36
C ALA A 157 21.42 15.11 11.74
N PHE A 158 22.55 15.46 12.37
CA PHE A 158 23.59 16.30 11.75
C PHE A 158 24.70 15.52 11.05
N THR A 159 25.03 14.32 11.52
CA THR A 159 26.22 13.57 11.06
C THR A 159 25.90 12.36 10.19
N GLY A 160 24.67 11.85 10.26
CA GLY A 160 24.26 10.66 9.52
C GLY A 160 24.11 10.88 8.02
N GLY A 161 24.28 9.81 7.24
CA GLY A 161 24.11 9.83 5.79
C GLY A 161 22.67 10.18 5.40
N THR A 162 22.53 11.15 4.50
CA THR A 162 21.22 11.60 4.00
C THR A 162 20.58 10.55 3.10
N VAL A 163 19.29 10.30 3.29
CA VAL A 163 18.50 9.53 2.34
C VAL A 163 17.69 10.46 1.46
N GLY A 164 17.97 10.42 0.16
CA GLY A 164 17.18 11.10 -0.86
C GLY A 164 18.00 11.81 -1.92
N PHE A 165 17.41 11.94 -3.10
CA PHE A 165 17.98 12.67 -4.25
C PHE A 165 17.66 14.18 -4.20
N GLY A 166 17.55 14.75 -3.00
CA GLY A 166 17.16 16.15 -2.80
C GLY A 166 15.71 16.45 -3.19
N ILE A 167 14.81 15.47 -3.13
CA ILE A 167 13.38 15.62 -3.41
C ILE A 167 12.59 15.11 -2.19
N ASN A 168 11.67 15.90 -1.67
CA ASN A 168 10.76 15.48 -0.62
C ASN A 168 9.68 14.57 -1.25
N PRO A 169 9.54 13.31 -0.79
CA PRO A 169 8.68 12.31 -1.41
C PRO A 169 7.19 12.62 -1.31
N HIS A 170 6.77 13.56 -0.45
CA HIS A 170 5.36 13.89 -0.23
C HIS A 170 4.91 15.10 -1.02
N THR A 171 5.81 16.08 -1.18
CA THR A 171 5.53 17.31 -1.93
C THR A 171 6.04 17.27 -3.35
N MET A 172 6.88 16.28 -3.69
CA MET A 172 7.62 16.18 -4.96
C MET A 172 8.48 17.42 -5.25
N LYS A 173 8.81 18.21 -4.22
CA LYS A 173 9.62 19.42 -4.32
C LYS A 173 11.06 19.15 -3.94
N ARG A 174 11.96 19.94 -4.52
CA ARG A 174 13.37 19.91 -4.15
C ARG A 174 13.52 20.40 -2.70
N ILE A 175 14.24 19.64 -1.88
CA ILE A 175 14.59 20.02 -0.51
C ILE A 175 16.07 20.30 -0.38
N ASN A 176 16.38 21.26 0.48
CA ASN A 176 17.73 21.47 0.97
C ASN A 176 17.88 20.66 2.26
N PHE A 177 18.79 19.68 2.25
CA PHE A 177 18.97 18.81 3.39
C PHE A 177 19.50 19.53 4.62
N ASP A 178 20.25 20.61 4.46
CA ASP A 178 20.72 21.40 5.61
C ASP A 178 19.55 22.11 6.30
N ASP A 179 18.59 22.62 5.53
CA ASP A 179 17.37 23.23 6.07
C ASP A 179 16.50 22.19 6.79
N GLU A 180 16.46 20.95 6.30
CA GLU A 180 15.76 19.84 6.95
C GLU A 180 16.45 19.38 8.23
N ARG A 181 17.78 19.27 8.24
CA ARG A 181 18.58 18.93 9.44
C ARG A 181 18.35 19.94 10.55
N ASP A 182 18.34 21.23 10.21
CA ASP A 182 18.14 22.31 11.17
C ASP A 182 16.80 22.26 11.91
N LYS A 183 15.77 21.63 11.33
CA LYS A 183 14.43 21.56 11.94
C LYS A 183 14.45 20.89 13.31
N ILE A 184 15.33 19.91 13.55
CA ILE A 184 15.40 19.21 14.84
C ILE A 184 15.76 20.15 15.99
N THR A 185 16.49 21.24 15.71
CA THR A 185 16.87 22.25 16.71
C THR A 185 15.99 23.49 16.70
N LYS A 186 15.25 23.74 15.59
CA LYS A 186 14.41 24.94 15.41
C LYS A 186 12.95 24.71 15.79
N LEU A 187 12.44 23.49 15.63
CA LEU A 187 11.07 23.12 15.98
C LEU A 187 11.00 22.60 17.41
N SER A 188 9.80 22.65 18.02
CA SER A 188 9.56 21.84 19.22
C SER A 188 9.65 20.36 18.85
N ARG A 189 9.96 19.49 19.82
CA ARG A 189 10.02 18.03 19.58
C ARG A 189 8.73 17.49 18.94
N LYS A 190 7.59 18.00 19.42
CA LYS A 190 6.26 17.68 18.90
C LYS A 190 6.05 18.10 17.45
N ASP A 191 6.43 19.34 17.13
CA ASP A 191 6.30 19.88 15.78
C ASP A 191 7.26 19.17 14.82
N PHE A 192 8.45 18.79 15.31
CA PHE A 192 9.43 18.03 14.53
C PHE A 192 8.88 16.65 14.14
N VAL A 193 8.35 15.89 15.11
CA VAL A 193 7.68 14.59 14.86
C VAL A 193 6.57 14.72 13.84
N ALA A 194 5.71 15.74 13.98
CA ALA A 194 4.62 15.97 13.03
C ALA A 194 5.11 16.34 11.64
N SER A 195 6.17 17.14 11.54
CA SER A 195 6.75 17.55 10.25
C SER A 195 7.41 16.41 9.48
N ASN A 196 7.80 15.33 10.19
CA ASN A 196 8.45 14.15 9.62
C ASN A 196 7.50 12.96 9.48
N LEU A 197 6.20 13.13 9.71
CA LEU A 197 5.22 12.07 9.51
C LEU A 197 5.13 11.69 8.03
N THR A 198 5.30 10.40 7.75
CA THR A 198 5.15 9.81 6.43
C THR A 198 4.13 8.69 6.46
N ASP A 199 3.31 8.57 5.42
CA ASP A 199 2.42 7.43 5.23
C ASP A 199 2.75 6.66 3.95
N SER A 200 2.69 5.34 4.04
CA SER A 200 2.88 4.42 2.92
C SER A 200 2.07 3.13 3.12
N PHE A 201 2.19 2.19 2.19
CA PHE A 201 1.59 0.86 2.28
C PHE A 201 2.68 -0.16 2.05
N GLU A 202 3.07 -0.86 3.10
CA GLU A 202 4.23 -1.75 3.12
C GLU A 202 3.84 -3.14 3.59
N ASP A 203 4.45 -4.14 2.97
CA ASP A 203 4.30 -5.54 3.32
C ASP A 203 5.04 -5.91 4.62
N ASP A 204 4.85 -7.15 5.07
CA ASP A 204 5.50 -7.66 6.27
C ASP A 204 7.02 -7.78 6.10
N PHE A 205 7.54 -7.99 4.88
CA PHE A 205 8.97 -8.06 4.61
C PHE A 205 9.67 -6.74 4.95
N TYR A 206 9.08 -5.60 4.60
CA TYR A 206 9.60 -4.27 4.97
C TYR A 206 9.42 -3.98 6.47
N VAL A 207 8.25 -4.29 7.04
CA VAL A 207 7.90 -3.86 8.41
C VAL A 207 8.50 -4.76 9.49
N ASN A 208 8.64 -6.07 9.26
CA ASN A 208 9.15 -7.01 10.27
C ASN A 208 10.51 -6.59 10.88
N PRO A 209 11.50 -6.11 10.10
CA PRO A 209 12.73 -5.54 10.64
C PRO A 209 12.55 -4.35 11.60
N LEU A 210 11.48 -3.56 11.45
CA LEU A 210 11.22 -2.35 12.25
C LEU A 210 10.92 -2.68 13.72
N PHE A 211 10.30 -3.82 13.98
CA PHE A 211 9.97 -4.30 15.32
C PHE A 211 11.20 -4.69 16.16
N ASN A 212 12.37 -4.84 15.55
CA ASN A 212 13.58 -5.18 16.28
C ASN A 212 13.97 -4.07 17.29
N LYS A 213 13.86 -4.39 18.58
CA LYS A 213 14.05 -3.47 19.73
C LYS A 213 13.01 -2.34 19.82
N ALA A 214 11.89 -2.46 19.11
CA ALA A 214 10.80 -1.52 19.25
C ALA A 214 10.08 -1.71 20.58
N GLU A 215 9.61 -0.61 21.15
CA GLU A 215 8.82 -0.55 22.37
C GLU A 215 7.42 -0.06 22.00
N GLU A 216 6.39 -0.69 22.53
CA GLU A 216 5.00 -0.24 22.35
C GLU A 216 4.74 0.97 23.26
N ILE A 217 4.30 2.07 22.66
CA ILE A 217 4.04 3.35 23.33
C ILE A 217 2.57 3.76 23.31
N GLY A 218 1.73 2.98 22.61
CA GLY A 218 0.30 3.17 22.48
C GLY A 218 -0.30 2.18 21.49
N GLU A 219 -1.60 2.33 21.22
CA GLU A 219 -2.37 1.47 20.33
C GLU A 219 -3.40 2.30 19.56
N ILE A 220 -3.66 1.93 18.30
CA ILE A 220 -4.75 2.47 17.47
C ILE A 220 -5.48 1.28 16.84
N ASP A 221 -6.78 1.15 17.12
CA ASP A 221 -7.64 0.09 16.56
C ASP A 221 -7.10 -1.34 16.75
N GLY A 222 -6.48 -1.64 17.89
CA GLY A 222 -5.89 -2.96 18.17
C GLY A 222 -4.51 -3.20 17.58
N TYR A 223 -3.89 -2.18 16.96
CA TYR A 223 -2.55 -2.25 16.39
C TYR A 223 -1.57 -1.35 17.17
N PRO A 224 -0.34 -1.82 17.46
CA PRO A 224 0.60 -1.09 18.28
C PRO A 224 1.17 0.14 17.56
N VAL A 225 1.34 1.22 18.31
CA VAL A 225 2.21 2.34 17.97
C VAL A 225 3.54 2.12 18.67
N CYS A 226 4.61 2.05 17.89
CA CYS A 226 5.92 1.65 18.37
C CYS A 226 6.93 2.79 18.29
N PHE A 227 7.79 2.86 19.29
CA PHE A 227 9.02 3.64 19.31
C PHE A 227 10.22 2.70 19.12
N ASN A 228 11.12 3.03 18.21
CA ASN A 228 12.39 2.34 18.12
C ASN A 228 13.53 3.28 18.61
N PRO A 229 14.38 2.85 19.56
CA PRO A 229 15.52 3.65 20.03
C PRO A 229 16.53 4.06 18.95
N ARG A 230 16.44 3.44 17.76
CA ARG A 230 17.15 3.90 16.56
C ARG A 230 16.61 5.25 16.02
N GLY A 231 15.62 5.85 16.65
CA GLY A 231 15.18 7.21 16.36
C GLY A 231 14.07 7.27 15.31
N PHE A 232 13.04 6.44 15.47
CA PHE A 232 11.82 6.54 14.67
C PHE A 232 10.62 6.00 15.44
N TYR A 233 9.44 6.48 15.06
CA TYR A 233 8.14 5.91 15.43
C TYR A 233 7.53 5.20 14.23
N PHE A 234 6.74 4.16 14.48
CA PHE A 234 5.93 3.55 13.43
C PHE A 234 4.64 2.93 13.95
N TYR A 235 3.65 2.83 13.07
CA TYR A 235 2.39 2.11 13.26
C TYR A 235 2.13 1.33 11.99
N TRP A 236 1.76 0.05 12.10
CA TRP A 236 1.44 -0.76 10.93
C TRP A 236 0.18 -1.58 11.16
N ASN A 237 -0.79 -1.39 10.28
CA ASN A 237 -1.97 -2.23 10.21
C ASN A 237 -1.70 -3.39 9.25
N LYS A 238 -1.48 -4.59 9.78
CA LYS A 238 -1.16 -5.78 8.99
C LYS A 238 -2.27 -6.21 8.03
N GLU A 239 -3.51 -5.79 8.26
CA GLU A 239 -4.66 -6.16 7.42
C GLU A 239 -4.77 -5.24 6.20
N THR A 240 -4.38 -3.97 6.34
CA THR A 240 -4.44 -2.98 5.26
C THR A 240 -3.09 -2.61 4.68
N GLU A 241 -2.01 -3.13 5.26
CA GLU A 241 -0.60 -2.77 5.00
C GLU A 241 -0.27 -1.30 5.26
N TYR A 242 -1.20 -0.53 5.84
CA TYR A 242 -1.03 0.90 6.05
C TYR A 242 0.02 1.16 7.14
N LEU A 243 1.08 1.85 6.74
CA LEU A 243 2.22 2.20 7.57
C LEU A 243 2.25 3.71 7.79
N LEU A 244 2.43 4.11 9.05
CA LEU A 244 2.89 5.44 9.42
C LEU A 244 4.29 5.34 9.98
N GLU A 245 5.17 6.25 9.58
CA GLU A 245 6.50 6.42 10.16
C GLU A 245 6.75 7.89 10.52
N SER A 246 7.54 8.14 11.55
CA SER A 246 8.12 9.47 11.80
C SER A 246 9.55 9.33 12.30
N TRP A 247 10.49 9.87 11.53
CA TRP A 247 11.92 9.72 11.82
C TRP A 247 12.43 10.87 12.68
N LEU A 248 13.04 10.52 13.82
CA LEU A 248 13.64 11.47 14.75
C LEU A 248 15.05 11.89 14.34
N THR A 249 15.62 11.24 13.32
CA THR A 249 16.95 11.55 12.79
C THR A 249 16.91 12.15 11.38
N PHE A 250 15.71 12.47 10.87
CA PHE A 250 15.54 12.98 9.51
C PHE A 250 16.42 14.22 9.26
N PRO A 251 17.10 14.30 8.09
CA PRO A 251 17.05 13.43 6.92
C PRO A 251 18.05 12.25 6.93
N ALA A 252 18.68 11.95 8.07
CA ALA A 252 19.52 10.77 8.19
C ALA A 252 18.66 9.49 8.28
N TYR A 253 19.11 8.41 7.65
CA TYR A 253 18.40 7.12 7.73
C TYR A 253 18.51 6.55 9.15
N PRO A 254 17.40 6.25 9.84
CA PRO A 254 17.48 5.69 11.18
C PRO A 254 17.91 4.21 11.21
N TYR A 255 17.83 3.51 10.07
CA TYR A 255 18.03 2.05 10.00
C TYR A 255 19.49 1.59 9.90
N GLY A 256 20.45 2.51 9.76
CA GLY A 256 21.89 2.22 9.89
C GLY A 256 22.47 1.27 8.83
N TRP A 257 22.05 1.40 7.57
CA TRP A 257 22.65 0.67 6.44
C TRP A 257 23.99 1.28 6.04
#